data_AF-A0A7I7WC31-F1
#
_entry.id   AF-A0A7I7WC31-F1
#
_cell.length_a   1.000
_cell.length_b   1.000
_cell.length_c   1.000
_cell.angle_alpha   90.00
_cell.angle_beta   90.00
_cell.angle_gamma   90.00
#
_symmetry.space_group_name_H-M   'P 1'
#
loop_
_entity.id
_entity.type
_entity.pdbx_description
1 polymer ?
#
loop_
_entity_poly.entity_id
_entity_poly.type
_entity_poly.pdbx_seq_one_letter_code
_entity_poly.pdbx_strand_id
1 'polypeptide(L)'
;MTAYDDALCAALSTEHAVIYGYGIVSARCAPAVNDLVASAMTQHRERRDQVIGMLEARKVTAPVAAAGYQLPMRVDDEVDAARLAARMEKDTEVAWRAVVEQAEAPQDRQFGVTALIQSAVAAARWNRVVGDWPITTAFPGGND
;
A
#
# COMPACT_ATOMS: atom_id res chain seq x y z
N MET A 1 -3.25 23.56 5.59
CA MET A 1 -3.30 22.12 5.31
C MET A 1 -4.70 21.83 4.80
N THR A 2 -4.81 21.34 3.57
CA THR A 2 -6.08 20.99 2.93
C THR A 2 -6.46 19.55 3.24
N ALA A 3 -7.73 19.18 3.01
CA ALA A 3 -8.16 17.78 3.13
C ALA A 3 -7.36 16.83 2.22
N TYR A 4 -6.90 17.33 1.06
CA TYR A 4 -5.99 16.60 0.19
C TYR A 4 -4.61 16.42 0.81
N ASP A 5 -4.03 17.45 1.41
CA ASP A 5 -2.72 17.33 2.08
C ASP A 5 -2.79 16.35 3.26
N ASP A 6 -3.89 16.34 4.01
CA ASP A 6 -4.14 15.39 5.09
C ASP A 6 -4.23 13.95 4.55
N ALA A 7 -4.98 13.74 3.46
CA ALA A 7 -5.08 12.44 2.80
C ALA A 7 -3.72 11.96 2.26
N LEU A 8 -2.91 12.86 1.70
CA LEU A 8 -1.59 12.54 1.17
C LEU A 8 -0.58 12.20 2.29
N CYS A 9 -0.63 12.91 3.41
CA CYS A 9 0.13 12.59 4.63
C CYS A 9 -0.28 11.23 5.22
N ALA A 10 -1.58 10.93 5.25
CA ALA A 10 -2.09 9.64 5.70
C ALA A 10 -1.61 8.51 4.77
N ALA A 11 -1.69 8.70 3.44
CA ALA A 11 -1.16 7.76 2.47
C ALA A 11 0.35 7.53 2.64
N LEU A 12 1.14 8.59 2.83
CA LEU A 12 2.58 8.46 3.09
C LEU A 12 2.88 7.67 4.37
N SER A 13 2.09 7.88 5.42
CA SER A 13 2.23 7.12 6.67
C SER A 13 1.94 5.63 6.45
N THR A 14 0.93 5.31 5.64
CA THR A 14 0.64 3.94 5.21
C THR A 14 1.78 3.35 4.39
N GLU A 15 2.35 4.09 3.43
CA GLU A 15 3.50 3.63 2.63
C GLU A 15 4.71 3.28 3.52
N HIS A 16 5.03 4.09 4.53
CA HIS A 16 6.10 3.77 5.47
C HIS A 16 5.83 2.48 6.24
N ALA A 17 4.60 2.30 6.74
CA ALA A 17 4.20 1.09 7.47
C ALA A 17 4.25 -0.16 6.59
N VAL A 18 3.83 -0.06 5.33
CA VAL A 18 3.82 -1.17 4.36
C VAL A 18 5.25 -1.56 3.96
N ILE A 19 6.13 -0.59 3.73
CA ILE A 19 7.56 -0.86 3.46
C ILE A 19 8.20 -1.60 4.64
N TYR A 20 7.89 -1.19 5.87
CA TYR A 20 8.35 -1.89 7.07
C TYR A 20 7.79 -3.32 7.13
N GLY A 21 6.47 -3.48 6.94
CA GLY A 21 5.82 -4.78 7.00
C GLY A 21 6.30 -5.75 5.93
N TYR A 22 6.60 -5.27 4.72
CA TYR A 22 7.23 -6.09 3.67
C TYR A 22 8.61 -6.63 4.07
N GLY A 23 9.33 -5.97 4.99
CA GLY A 23 10.56 -6.51 5.57
C GLY A 23 10.29 -7.79 6.37
N ILE A 24 9.17 -7.83 7.10
CA ILE A 24 8.73 -9.02 7.83
C ILE A 24 8.24 -10.09 6.86
N VAL A 25 7.46 -9.71 5.83
CA VAL A 25 7.01 -10.64 4.78
C VAL A 25 8.21 -11.29 4.11
N SER A 26 9.21 -10.51 3.70
CA SER A 26 10.43 -11.01 3.06
C SER A 26 11.21 -12.01 3.93
N ALA A 27 11.18 -11.84 5.25
CA ALA A 27 11.90 -12.70 6.18
C ALA A 27 11.16 -14.02 6.46
N ARG A 28 9.86 -14.10 6.13
CA ARG A 28 8.98 -15.21 6.51
C ARG A 28 8.33 -15.92 5.33
N CYS A 29 8.33 -15.35 4.14
CA CYS A 29 7.72 -15.97 2.95
C CYS A 29 8.61 -17.05 2.32
N ALA A 30 7.99 -17.95 1.57
CA ALA A 30 8.70 -18.93 0.77
C ALA A 30 9.61 -18.25 -0.28
N PRO A 31 10.79 -18.81 -0.60
CA PRO A 31 11.68 -18.23 -1.62
C PRO A 31 11.04 -18.06 -3.00
N ALA A 32 10.04 -18.89 -3.33
CA ALA A 32 9.31 -18.84 -4.60
C ALA A 32 8.54 -17.53 -4.83
N VAL A 33 8.28 -16.73 -3.79
CA VAL A 33 7.56 -15.44 -3.91
C VAL A 33 8.48 -14.23 -3.72
N ASN A 34 9.79 -14.42 -3.66
CA ASN A 34 10.76 -13.33 -3.46
C ASN A 34 10.68 -12.24 -4.55
N ASP A 35 10.40 -12.62 -5.79
CA ASP A 35 10.24 -11.64 -6.88
C ASP A 35 9.00 -10.75 -6.68
N LEU A 36 7.92 -11.32 -6.12
CA LEU A 36 6.72 -10.56 -5.77
C LEU A 36 7.01 -9.58 -4.63
N VAL A 37 7.72 -10.02 -3.60
CA VAL A 37 8.16 -9.16 -2.48
C VAL A 37 9.05 -8.03 -2.98
N ALA A 38 10.05 -8.34 -3.80
CA ALA A 38 10.99 -7.34 -4.34
C ALA A 38 10.28 -6.31 -5.22
N SER A 39 9.36 -6.76 -6.08
CA SER A 39 8.55 -5.88 -6.92
C SER A 39 7.66 -4.96 -6.08
N ALA A 40 6.99 -5.49 -5.05
CA ALA A 40 6.13 -4.69 -4.18
C ALA A 40 6.93 -3.66 -3.36
N MET A 41 8.02 -4.09 -2.72
CA MET A 41 8.92 -3.17 -1.99
C MET A 41 9.44 -2.03 -2.87
N THR A 42 9.82 -2.33 -4.12
CA THR A 42 10.32 -1.33 -5.06
C THR A 42 9.24 -0.30 -5.37
N GLN A 43 8.03 -0.78 -5.70
CA GLN A 43 6.88 0.07 -6.00
C GLN A 43 6.49 0.98 -4.83
N HIS A 44 6.44 0.45 -3.60
CA HIS A 44 6.13 1.26 -2.42
C HIS A 44 7.20 2.32 -2.14
N ARG A 45 8.49 2.00 -2.29
CA ARG A 45 9.58 2.96 -2.10
C ARG A 45 9.54 4.09 -3.13
N GLU A 46 9.36 3.75 -4.41
CA GLU A 46 9.19 4.74 -5.48
C GLU A 46 8.00 5.65 -5.20
N ARG A 47 6.86 5.08 -4.81
CA ARG A 47 5.65 5.82 -4.50
C ARG A 47 5.83 6.74 -3.28
N ARG A 48 6.44 6.24 -2.20
CA ARG A 48 6.81 7.03 -1.03
C ARG A 48 7.64 8.25 -1.41
N ASP A 49 8.68 8.06 -2.22
CA ASP A 49 9.59 9.13 -2.61
C ASP A 49 8.89 10.18 -3.49
N GLN A 50 8.01 9.73 -4.39
CA GLN A 50 7.15 10.62 -5.18
C GLN A 50 6.22 11.46 -4.28
N VAL A 51 5.59 10.84 -3.27
CA VAL A 51 4.70 11.53 -2.33
C VAL A 51 5.44 12.54 -1.47
N ILE A 52 6.66 12.22 -1.02
CA ILE A 52 7.53 13.18 -0.31
C ILE A 52 7.77 14.41 -1.19
N GLY A 53 8.10 14.22 -2.48
CA GLY A 53 8.26 15.32 -3.43
C GLY A 53 6.98 16.13 -3.66
N MET A 54 5.81 15.47 -3.71
CA MET A 54 4.52 16.14 -3.83
C MET A 54 4.21 17.01 -2.60
N LEU A 55 4.45 16.50 -1.38
CA LEU A 55 4.25 17.23 -0.14
C LEU A 55 5.24 18.41 -0.03
N GLU A 56 6.50 18.21 -0.42
CA GLU A 56 7.51 19.28 -0.46
C GLU A 56 7.11 20.41 -1.42
N ALA A 57 6.66 20.07 -2.64
CA ALA A 57 6.17 21.05 -3.61
C ALA A 57 4.98 21.87 -3.07
N ARG A 58 4.18 21.26 -2.19
CA ARG A 58 3.05 21.89 -1.49
C ARG A 58 3.46 22.60 -0.19
N LYS A 59 4.75 22.59 0.18
CA LYS A 59 5.30 23.13 1.43
C LYS A 59 4.69 22.51 2.68
N VAL A 60 4.31 21.24 2.60
CA VAL A 60 3.80 20.43 3.72
C VAL A 60 4.93 19.54 4.23
N THR A 61 5.16 19.54 5.55
CA THR A 61 6.16 18.66 6.15
C THR A 61 5.72 17.20 6.05
N ALA A 62 6.46 16.41 5.29
CA ALA A 62 6.18 15.00 5.09
C ALA A 62 6.34 14.20 6.40
N PRO A 63 5.35 13.36 6.77
CA PRO A 63 5.52 12.39 7.85
C PRO A 63 6.76 11.51 7.64
N VAL A 64 7.56 11.39 8.69
CA VAL A 64 8.74 10.51 8.72
C VAL A 64 8.34 9.12 9.19
N ALA A 65 9.07 8.09 8.74
CA ALA A 65 8.84 6.73 9.19
C ALA A 65 9.12 6.61 10.71
N ALA A 66 8.24 5.91 11.42
CA ALA A 66 8.52 5.45 12.77
C ALA A 66 9.64 4.40 12.78
N ALA A 67 10.33 4.26 13.92
CA ALA A 67 11.38 3.25 14.10
C ALA A 67 10.83 1.80 14.10
N GLY A 68 9.54 1.63 14.37
CA GLY A 68 8.84 0.34 14.32
C GLY A 68 7.33 0.53 14.26
N TYR A 69 6.63 -0.49 13.77
CA TYR A 69 5.19 -0.49 13.61
C TYR A 69 4.58 -1.75 14.24
N GLN A 70 3.39 -1.57 14.83
CA GLN A 70 2.56 -2.70 15.23
C GLN A 70 1.94 -3.32 13.97
N LEU A 71 2.19 -4.61 13.74
CA LEU A 71 1.59 -5.33 12.62
C LEU A 71 0.09 -5.54 12.86
N PRO A 72 -0.74 -5.49 11.79
CA PRO A 72 -2.19 -5.67 11.88
C PRO A 72 -2.61 -7.11 12.23
N MET A 73 -1.68 -8.06 12.16
CA MET A 73 -1.86 -9.45 12.56
C MET A 73 -0.53 -10.06 13.01
N ARG A 74 -0.61 -11.15 13.75
CA ARG A 74 0.54 -11.98 14.09
C ARG A 74 1.01 -12.76 12.86
N VAL A 75 2.32 -12.99 12.73
CA VAL A 75 2.93 -13.74 11.63
C VAL A 75 3.84 -14.82 12.19
N ASP A 76 3.39 -16.06 12.13
CA ASP A 76 4.16 -17.20 12.63
C ASP A 76 4.77 -18.04 11.49
N ASP A 77 4.11 -18.11 10.32
CA ASP A 77 4.52 -18.92 9.17
C ASP A 77 4.47 -18.19 7.80
N GLU A 78 4.77 -18.93 6.72
CA GLU A 78 4.78 -18.43 5.34
C GLU A 78 3.39 -17.99 4.85
N VAL A 79 2.33 -18.66 5.30
CA VAL A 79 0.94 -18.36 4.92
C VAL A 79 0.50 -17.07 5.60
N ASP A 80 0.82 -16.89 6.88
CA ASP A 80 0.58 -15.66 7.61
C ASP A 80 1.32 -14.47 6.99
N ALA A 81 2.53 -14.67 6.49
CA ALA A 81 3.30 -13.63 5.81
C ALA A 81 2.59 -13.17 4.53
N ALA A 82 2.07 -14.11 3.73
CA ALA A 82 1.30 -13.80 2.54
C ALA A 82 -0.06 -13.14 2.87
N ARG A 83 -0.73 -13.56 3.96
CA ARG A 83 -1.95 -12.89 4.48
C ARG A 83 -1.67 -11.47 4.96
N LEU A 84 -0.55 -11.26 5.66
CA LEU A 84 -0.10 -9.93 6.08
C LEU A 84 0.10 -9.04 4.86
N ALA A 85 0.79 -9.52 3.83
CA ALA A 85 0.99 -8.76 2.60
C ALA A 85 -0.35 -8.38 1.95
N ALA A 86 -1.26 -9.32 1.75
CA ALA A 86 -2.59 -9.03 1.21
C ALA A 86 -3.36 -7.99 2.03
N ARG A 87 -3.29 -8.08 3.37
CA ARG A 87 -3.94 -7.12 4.28
C ARG A 87 -3.35 -5.72 4.15
N MET A 88 -2.02 -5.60 4.16
CA MET A 88 -1.33 -4.31 4.02
C MET A 88 -1.66 -3.64 2.68
N GLU A 89 -1.72 -4.40 1.59
CA GLU A 89 -2.10 -3.88 0.28
C GLU A 89 -3.55 -3.37 0.28
N LYS A 90 -4.47 -4.08 0.94
CA LYS A 90 -5.87 -3.64 1.10
C LYS A 90 -5.98 -2.35 1.93
N ASP A 91 -5.23 -2.23 3.01
CA ASP A 91 -5.18 -1.00 3.81
C ASP A 91 -4.59 0.16 2.98
N THR A 92 -3.62 -0.14 2.10
CA THR A 92 -3.03 0.84 1.16
C THR A 92 -4.03 1.29 0.10
N GLU A 93 -4.85 0.39 -0.46
CA GLU A 93 -5.95 0.75 -1.37
C GLU A 93 -6.91 1.77 -0.72
N VAL A 94 -7.25 1.60 0.56
CA VAL A 94 -8.15 2.50 1.29
C VAL A 94 -7.51 3.89 1.43
N ALA A 95 -6.23 3.95 1.80
CA ALA A 95 -5.51 5.21 1.90
C ALA A 95 -5.45 5.95 0.56
N TRP A 96 -5.17 5.23 -0.54
CA TRP A 96 -5.13 5.82 -1.87
C TRP A 96 -6.49 6.23 -2.40
N ARG A 97 -7.57 5.53 -2.01
CA ARG A 97 -8.94 5.96 -2.32
C ARG A 97 -9.26 7.31 -1.71
N ALA A 98 -8.89 7.53 -0.44
CA ALA A 98 -9.07 8.82 0.22
C ALA A 98 -8.32 9.94 -0.52
N VAL A 99 -7.10 9.69 -1.01
CA VAL A 99 -6.36 10.66 -1.83
C VAL A 99 -7.13 10.99 -3.12
N VAL A 100 -7.68 10.00 -3.82
CA VAL A 100 -8.46 10.20 -5.04
C VAL A 100 -9.72 11.01 -4.78
N GLU A 101 -10.41 10.76 -3.67
CA GLU A 101 -11.63 11.48 -3.27
C GLU A 101 -11.37 12.96 -2.97
N GLN A 102 -10.21 13.28 -2.38
CA GLN A 102 -9.85 14.67 -2.01
C GLN A 102 -9.09 15.43 -3.11
N ALA A 103 -8.60 14.75 -4.14
CA ALA A 103 -7.79 15.36 -5.17
C ALA A 103 -8.61 16.24 -6.12
N GLU A 104 -8.30 17.54 -6.16
CA GLU A 104 -8.93 18.51 -7.06
C GLU A 104 -8.31 18.50 -8.46
N ALA A 105 -6.99 18.31 -8.55
CA ALA A 105 -6.26 18.35 -9.81
C ALA A 105 -6.31 16.98 -10.53
N PRO A 106 -6.51 16.94 -11.87
CA PRO A 106 -6.56 15.68 -12.62
C PRO A 106 -5.32 14.81 -12.47
N GLN A 107 -4.13 15.41 -12.45
CA GLN A 107 -2.87 14.70 -12.30
C GLN A 107 -2.72 14.02 -10.92
N ASP A 108 -3.20 14.67 -9.86
CA ASP A 108 -3.15 14.13 -8.50
C ASP A 108 -4.14 12.98 -8.33
N ARG A 109 -5.33 13.10 -8.94
CA ARG A 109 -6.29 11.99 -9.03
C ARG A 109 -5.70 10.82 -9.80
N GLN A 110 -5.07 11.07 -10.95
CA GLN A 110 -4.47 10.03 -11.76
C GLN A 110 -3.40 9.27 -10.97
N PHE A 111 -2.53 10.00 -10.27
CA PHE A 111 -1.52 9.42 -9.39
C PHE A 111 -2.15 8.51 -8.32
N GLY A 112 -3.16 9.01 -7.59
CA GLY A 112 -3.86 8.23 -6.57
C GLY A 112 -4.55 6.99 -7.13
N VAL A 113 -5.16 7.08 -8.31
CA VAL A 113 -5.80 5.93 -8.99
C VAL A 113 -4.75 4.89 -9.38
N THR A 114 -3.59 5.32 -9.92
CA THR A 114 -2.50 4.40 -10.25
C THR A 114 -2.00 3.66 -9.01
N ALA A 115 -1.76 4.37 -7.91
CA ALA A 115 -1.35 3.76 -6.65
C ALA A 115 -2.39 2.78 -6.08
N LEU A 116 -3.67 3.14 -6.15
CA LEU A 116 -4.78 2.27 -5.74
C LEU A 116 -4.81 0.98 -6.58
N ILE A 117 -4.74 1.09 -7.91
CA ILE A 117 -4.77 -0.07 -8.82
C ILE A 117 -3.57 -0.98 -8.57
N GLN A 118 -2.39 -0.41 -8.41
CA GLN A 118 -1.17 -1.14 -8.13
C GLN A 118 -1.29 -1.97 -6.83
N SER A 119 -1.80 -1.35 -5.77
CA SER A 119 -2.03 -2.02 -4.49
C SER A 119 -3.09 -3.12 -4.61
N ALA A 120 -4.17 -2.88 -5.36
CA ALA A 120 -5.19 -3.89 -5.64
C ALA A 120 -4.66 -5.10 -6.42
N VAL A 121 -3.78 -4.88 -7.39
CA VAL A 121 -3.12 -5.96 -8.13
C VAL A 121 -2.18 -6.75 -7.21
N ALA A 122 -1.44 -6.08 -6.34
CA ALA A 122 -0.58 -6.74 -5.37
C ALA A 122 -1.38 -7.59 -4.37
N ALA A 123 -2.47 -7.06 -3.81
CA ALA A 123 -3.38 -7.80 -2.95
C ALA A 123 -3.92 -9.08 -3.62
N ALA A 124 -4.37 -8.98 -4.88
CA ALA A 124 -4.87 -10.13 -5.63
C ALA A 124 -3.77 -11.18 -5.90
N ARG A 125 -2.53 -10.75 -6.16
CA ARG A 125 -1.38 -11.66 -6.31
C ARG A 125 -1.08 -12.39 -5.01
N TRP A 126 -1.13 -11.70 -3.87
CA TRP A 126 -0.93 -12.33 -2.56
C TRP A 126 -2.06 -13.28 -2.18
N ASN A 127 -3.32 -12.95 -2.46
CA ASN A 127 -4.43 -13.87 -2.26
C ASN A 127 -4.27 -15.17 -3.06
N ARG A 128 -3.74 -15.08 -4.29
CA ARG A 128 -3.41 -16.27 -5.09
C ARG A 128 -2.33 -17.13 -4.44
N VAL A 129 -1.34 -16.53 -3.78
CA VAL A 129 -0.29 -17.25 -3.03
C VAL A 129 -0.89 -17.99 -1.83
N VAL A 130 -1.79 -17.34 -1.09
CA VAL A 130 -2.46 -17.94 0.09
C VAL A 130 -3.43 -19.06 -0.30
N GLY A 131 -3.93 -19.05 -1.54
CA GLY A 131 -4.98 -19.97 -1.99
C GLY A 131 -6.36 -19.63 -1.43
N ASP A 132 -6.53 -18.43 -0.85
CA ASP A 132 -7.79 -17.95 -0.30
C ASP A 132 -8.76 -17.56 -1.42
N TRP A 133 -10.02 -17.99 -1.27
CA TRP A 133 -11.13 -17.61 -2.14
C TRP A 133 -12.07 -16.63 -1.44
N PRO A 134 -12.59 -15.60 -2.15
CA PRO A 134 -12.30 -15.25 -3.53
C PRO A 134 -10.96 -14.49 -3.67
N ILE A 135 -10.22 -14.79 -4.74
CA ILE A 135 -8.90 -14.20 -5.04
C ILE A 135 -9.00 -12.67 -5.21
N THR A 136 -10.17 -12.18 -5.64
CA THR A 136 -10.49 -10.76 -5.81
C THR A 136 -11.85 -10.43 -5.20
N THR A 137 -11.95 -9.31 -4.48
CA THR A 137 -13.24 -8.66 -4.22
C THR A 137 -13.58 -7.75 -5.38
N ALA A 138 -14.87 -7.56 -5.68
CA ALA A 138 -15.31 -6.59 -6.68
C ALA A 138 -14.72 -5.20 -6.38
N PHE A 139 -14.37 -4.47 -7.44
CA PHE A 139 -13.94 -3.08 -7.31
C PHE A 139 -15.10 -2.27 -6.70
N PRO A 140 -14.86 -1.38 -5.72
CA PRO A 140 -15.91 -0.52 -5.21
C PRO A 140 -16.62 0.23 -6.34
N GLY A 141 -17.94 0.00 -6.51
CA GLY A 141 -18.74 0.58 -7.59
C GLY A 141 -18.88 -0.30 -8.84
N GLY A 142 -18.28 -1.49 -8.88
CA GLY A 142 -18.65 -2.54 -9.83
C GLY A 142 -19.89 -3.27 -9.32
N ASN A 143 -20.97 -3.28 -10.10
CA ASN A 143 -22.11 -4.15 -9.81
C ASN A 143 -21.67 -5.61 -9.99
N ASP A 144 -22.16 -6.48 -9.09
CA ASP A 144 -22.04 -7.95 -9.19
C ASP A 144 -22.48 -8.47 -10.58
#